data_AF-A0A2I2MAI5-F1
#
_entry.id   AF-A0A2I2MAI5-F1
#
_cell.length_a   1.000
_cell.length_b   1.000
_cell.length_c   1.000
_cell.angle_alpha   90.00
_cell.angle_beta   90.00
_cell.angle_gamma   90.00
#
_symmetry.space_group_name_H-M   'P 1'
#
loop_
_entity.id
_entity.type
_entity.pdbx_description
1 polymer ?
#
loop_
_entity_poly.entity_id
_entity_poly.type
_entity_poly.pdbx_seq_one_letter_code
_entity_poly.pdbx_strand_id
1 'polypeptide(L)'
;MIEDSLNPPYYAVIFTTVLSDNLNGYDAMSIKIESLAKQQKGYLGIESARSGVGITVSYWEDLDAIVQWNVNMALISDFKV
;
A
#
# COMPACT_ATOMS: atom_id res chain seq x y z
N MET A 1 -0.54 12.50 5.06
CA MET A 1 0.83 13.02 4.84
C MET A 1 1.13 12.76 3.38
N ILE A 2 1.73 13.72 2.67
CA ILE A 2 2.08 13.59 1.25
C ILE A 2 3.59 13.38 1.17
N GLU A 3 4.04 12.50 0.30
CA GLU A 3 5.45 12.26 0.00
C GLU A 3 5.94 13.26 -1.05
N ASP A 4 6.68 14.26 -0.61
CA ASP A 4 7.18 15.36 -1.44
C ASP A 4 8.66 15.21 -1.83
N SER A 5 9.31 14.13 -1.37
CA SER A 5 10.75 13.89 -1.56
C SER A 5 11.11 12.96 -2.73
N LEU A 6 10.12 12.48 -3.50
CA LEU A 6 10.32 11.52 -4.59
C LEU A 6 11.07 12.15 -5.78
N ASN A 7 12.14 11.49 -6.22
CA ASN A 7 12.89 11.88 -7.41
C ASN A 7 12.72 10.83 -8.52
N PRO A 8 12.12 11.18 -9.69
CA PRO A 8 11.99 10.26 -10.82
C PRO A 8 13.33 9.77 -11.39
N PRO A 9 13.37 8.57 -12.02
CA PRO A 9 12.24 7.68 -12.25
C PRO A 9 11.91 6.81 -11.03
N TYR A 10 10.62 6.53 -10.83
CA TYR A 10 10.11 5.57 -9.85
C TYR A 10 8.80 4.96 -10.34
N TYR A 11 8.34 3.90 -9.69
CA TYR A 11 7.05 3.28 -9.96
C TYR A 11 6.04 3.59 -8.86
N ALA A 12 4.77 3.71 -9.24
CA ALA A 12 3.66 3.86 -8.31
C ALA A 12 2.69 2.68 -8.47
N VAL A 13 2.37 2.00 -7.36
CA VAL A 13 1.35 0.96 -7.28
C VAL A 13 0.13 1.55 -6.58
N ILE A 14 -0.99 1.60 -7.30
CA ILE A 14 -2.24 2.19 -6.83
C ILE A 14 -3.22 1.08 -6.51
N PHE A 15 -3.64 1.01 -5.26
CA PHE A 15 -4.67 0.09 -4.78
C PHE A 15 -5.93 0.89 -4.42
N THR A 16 -7.08 0.42 -4.92
CA THR A 16 -8.38 1.04 -4.65
C THR A 16 -9.30 0.02 -4.02
N THR A 17 -9.93 0.39 -2.91
CA THR A 17 -10.90 -0.42 -2.20
C THR A 17 -12.26 0.26 -2.18
N VAL A 18 -13.28 -0.50 -2.60
CA VAL A 18 -14.66 -0.11 -2.31
C VAL A 18 -14.93 -0.56 -0.89
N LEU A 19 -15.20 0.40 -0.01
CA LEU A 19 -15.50 0.10 1.38
C LEU A 19 -16.91 -0.50 1.46
N SER A 20 -17.04 -1.70 2.02
CA SER A 20 -18.34 -2.22 2.44
C SER A 20 -18.73 -1.58 3.77
N ASP A 21 -20.02 -1.65 4.14
CA ASP A 21 -20.54 -1.06 5.40
C ASP A 21 -19.82 -1.59 6.67
N ASN A 22 -19.07 -2.69 6.55
CA ASN A 22 -18.26 -3.24 7.61
C ASN A 22 -16.79 -2.81 7.49
N LEU A 23 -16.48 -1.63 8.03
CA LEU A 23 -15.12 -1.08 8.10
C LEU A 23 -14.24 -1.75 9.18
N ASN A 24 -14.79 -2.66 9.99
CA ASN A 24 -14.06 -3.28 11.08
C ASN A 24 -12.88 -4.10 10.55
N GLY A 25 -11.67 -3.64 10.87
CA GLY A 25 -10.42 -4.31 10.52
C GLY A 25 -9.65 -3.71 9.35
N TYR A 26 -10.29 -2.89 8.50
CA TYR A 26 -9.59 -2.27 7.36
C TYR A 26 -8.52 -1.27 7.83
N ASP A 27 -8.78 -0.54 8.91
CA ASP A 27 -7.83 0.43 9.47
C ASP A 27 -6.60 -0.25 10.06
N ALA A 28 -6.82 -1.30 10.83
CA ALA A 28 -5.75 -2.13 11.36
C ALA A 28 -4.95 -2.80 10.24
N MET A 29 -5.64 -3.27 9.19
CA MET A 29 -4.98 -3.86 8.02
C MET A 29 -4.17 -2.82 7.24
N SER A 30 -4.71 -1.62 7.05
CA SER A 30 -4.03 -0.50 6.37
C SER A 30 -2.73 -0.13 7.09
N ILE A 31 -2.78 0.00 8.42
CA ILE A 31 -1.60 0.29 9.25
C ILE A 31 -0.57 -0.86 9.14
N LYS A 32 -1.04 -2.11 9.15
CA LYS A 32 -0.17 -3.28 9.02
C LYS A 32 0.51 -3.33 7.64
N ILE A 33 -0.24 -3.11 6.57
CA ILE A 33 0.26 -3.07 5.19
C ILE A 33 1.31 -1.96 5.06
N GLU A 34 1.02 -0.77 5.55
CA GLU A 34 1.98 0.34 5.56
C GLU A 34 3.25 -0.04 6.34
N SER A 35 3.12 -0.63 7.52
CA SER A 35 4.26 -1.04 8.34
C SER A 35 5.12 -2.12 7.66
N LEU A 36 4.52 -3.00 6.85
CA LEU A 36 5.23 -4.05 6.11
C LEU A 36 5.88 -3.51 4.84
N ALA A 37 5.21 -2.59 4.13
CA ALA A 37 5.74 -1.93 2.95
C ALA A 37 7.03 -1.16 3.29
N LYS A 38 7.03 -0.43 4.42
CA LYS A 38 8.21 0.30 4.94
C LYS A 38 9.44 -0.58 5.21
N GLN A 39 9.27 -1.89 5.36
CA GLN A 39 10.37 -2.84 5.58
C GLN A 39 10.94 -3.41 4.27
N GLN A 40 10.26 -3.18 3.15
CA GLN A 40 10.71 -3.72 1.87
C GLN A 40 11.87 -2.89 1.32
N LYS A 41 12.83 -3.59 0.70
CA LYS A 41 13.86 -2.92 -0.09
C LYS A 41 13.21 -2.20 -1.26
N GLY A 42 13.65 -0.98 -1.54
CA GLY A 42 13.14 -0.18 -2.65
C GLY A 42 11.83 0.54 -2.36
N TYR A 43 11.31 0.50 -1.13
CA TYR A 43 10.20 1.33 -0.68
C TYR A 43 10.62 2.81 -0.63
N LEU A 44 9.82 3.67 -1.27
CA LEU A 44 10.05 5.12 -1.31
C LEU A 44 8.99 5.93 -0.56
N GLY A 45 7.80 5.37 -0.32
CA GLY A 45 6.72 6.07 0.34
C GLY A 45 5.37 5.36 0.19
N ILE A 46 4.40 5.77 1.01
CA ILE A 46 3.01 5.33 0.89
C ILE A 46 2.07 6.43 1.35
N GLU A 47 0.99 6.60 0.61
CA GLU A 47 -0.07 7.55 0.89
C GLU A 47 -1.40 6.82 0.91
N SER A 48 -2.32 7.25 1.77
CA SER A 48 -3.68 6.72 1.81
C SER A 48 -4.69 7.84 1.99
N ALA A 49 -5.78 7.78 1.24
CA ALA A 49 -6.90 8.72 1.30
C ALA A 49 -8.23 7.96 1.32
N ARG A 50 -9.25 8.54 1.98
CA ARG A 50 -10.56 7.88 2.15
C ARG A 50 -11.70 8.87 2.03
N SER A 51 -12.66 8.56 1.17
CA SER A 51 -13.92 9.30 1.03
C SER A 51 -14.97 8.41 0.35
N GLY A 52 -15.56 7.47 1.09
CA GLY A 52 -16.45 6.43 0.55
C GLY A 52 -15.72 5.32 -0.23
N VAL A 53 -14.63 5.67 -0.91
CA VAL A 53 -13.64 4.76 -1.51
C VAL A 53 -12.30 4.96 -0.78
N GLY A 54 -11.59 3.88 -0.52
CA GLY A 54 -10.21 3.91 -0.03
C GLY A 54 -9.24 3.86 -1.19
N ILE A 55 -8.25 4.75 -1.20
CA ILE A 55 -7.14 4.73 -2.16
C ILE A 55 -5.85 4.66 -1.36
N THR A 56 -4.95 3.77 -1.75
CA THR A 56 -3.59 3.66 -1.23
C THR A 56 -2.61 3.66 -2.40
N VAL A 57 -1.62 4.55 -2.36
CA VAL A 57 -0.57 4.66 -3.37
C VAL A 57 0.76 4.32 -2.70
N SER A 58 1.52 3.38 -3.24
CA SER A 58 2.87 3.05 -2.77
C SER A 58 3.90 3.28 -3.86
N TYR A 59 5.06 3.81 -3.48
CA TYR A 59 6.12 4.24 -4.40
C TYR A 59 7.35 3.33 -4.27
N TRP A 60 7.95 2.97 -5.40
CA TRP A 60 8.97 1.91 -5.49
C TRP A 60 10.12 2.29 -6.43
N GLU A 61 11.34 1.89 -6.07
CA GLU A 61 12.57 2.16 -6.84
C GLU A 61 12.59 1.45 -8.20
N ASP A 62 12.10 0.21 -8.26
CA ASP A 62 12.11 -0.61 -9.47
C ASP A 62 10.98 -1.67 -9.47
N LEU A 63 10.88 -2.41 -10.58
CA LEU A 63 9.88 -3.48 -10.74
C LEU A 63 10.15 -4.69 -9.85
N ASP A 64 11.40 -4.99 -9.53
CA ASP A 64 11.75 -6.15 -8.69
C ASP A 64 11.26 -5.94 -7.25
N ALA A 65 11.39 -4.71 -6.73
CA ALA A 65 10.83 -4.28 -5.46
C ALA A 65 9.31 -4.44 -5.42
N ILE A 66 8.62 -4.11 -6.52
CA ILE A 66 7.16 -4.30 -6.65
C ILE A 66 6.78 -5.77 -6.65
N VAL A 67 7.52 -6.63 -7.36
CA VAL A 67 7.22 -8.07 -7.41
C VAL A 67 7.34 -8.68 -6.01
N GLN A 68 8.39 -8.34 -5.27
CA GLN A 68 8.57 -8.79 -3.89
C GLN A 68 7.44 -8.29 -2.98
N TRP A 69 7.03 -7.04 -3.16
CA TRP A 69 5.90 -6.47 -2.43
C TRP A 69 4.56 -7.17 -2.76
N ASN A 70 4.29 -7.46 -4.03
CA ASN A 70 3.06 -8.12 -4.46
C ASN A 70 2.91 -9.53 -3.86
N VAL A 71 4.01 -10.30 -3.80
CA VAL A 71 4.03 -11.60 -3.12
C VAL A 71 3.64 -11.43 -1.64
N ASN A 72 4.14 -10.40 -0.97
CA ASN A 72 3.78 -10.11 0.42
C ASN A 72 2.31 -9.70 0.58
N MET A 73 1.78 -8.90 -0.35
CA MET A 73 0.35 -8.51 -0.37
C MET A 73 -0.57 -9.71 -0.55
N ALA A 74 -0.25 -10.64 -1.44
CA ALA A 74 -1.02 -11.87 -1.64
C ALA A 74 -1.11 -12.70 -0.35
N LEU A 75 0.02 -12.84 0.36
CA LEU A 75 0.07 -13.53 1.66
C LEU A 75 -0.74 -12.83 2.76
N ILE A 76 -0.90 -11.50 2.67
CA ILE A 76 -1.68 -10.71 3.62
C ILE A 76 -3.18 -10.77 3.30
N SER A 77 -3.55 -10.82 2.01
CA SER A 77 -4.96 -10.87 1.58
C SER A 77 -5.66 -12.20 1.87
N ASP A 78 -4.91 -13.28 2.10
CA ASP A 78 -5.45 -14.58 2.53
C ASP A 78 -6.00 -14.55 3.98
N PHE A 79 -5.62 -13.53 4.77
CA PHE A 79 -6.25 -13.25 6.05
C PHE A 79 -7.57 -12.52 5.80
N LYS A 80 -8.63 -13.31 5.56
CA LYS A 80 -10.01 -12.84 5.40
C LYS A 80 -10.40 -11.84 6.50
N VAL A 81 -10.77 -10.65 6.08
CA VAL A 81 -11.74 -9.80 6.78
C VAL A 81 -13.14 -10.36 6.49
#